data_AF-A0A9D6F446-F1
#
_entry.id   AF-A0A9D6F446-F1
#
_cell.length_a   1.000
_cell.length_b   1.000
_cell.length_c   1.000
_cell.angle_alpha   90.00
_cell.angle_beta   90.00
_cell.angle_gamma   90.00
#
_symmetry.space_group_name_H-M   'P 1'
#
loop_
_entity.id
_entity.type
_entity.pdbx_description
1 polymer ?
#
loop_
_entity_poly.entity_id
_entity_poly.type
_entity_poly.pdbx_seq_one_letter_code
_entity_poly.pdbx_strand_id
1 'polypeptide(L)'
;MRELAGWLMAPCRHSRLWRLVVSARLDRHGPVWIDCPERWPQDHLLGIAYYSNLLAERKRRARDLALQLEQKLSRTPTDDELNGLFQKGWARRDFHVVRSGAKELRTGGNVFTDEHLVVTACAVGLFTGNDTVVLTRDRGVFDQFAKLTSLLTMHYQGMRFAEAYAAYRSSFEITPMPIGNPDIDAFFVAENSFLVRKPVALEQFVDWLLPHESVPVGLHCILLGGEADSFSLDHCFLEAERDMDRIIRMKGRTRGWNTDRIRGRNCHATGFPRGIPNPRHFVAVVQDREIYLPDGTLAFPKLDIAHTVFHDEVLSAPVTTGTE
;
A
#
# COMPACT_ATOMS: atom_id res chain seq x y z
N MET A 1 11.88 18.70 23.48
CA MET A 1 12.20 17.32 23.05
C MET A 1 12.89 16.45 24.11
N ARG A 2 13.62 16.97 25.12
CA ARG A 2 14.21 16.16 26.21
C ARG A 2 13.18 15.28 26.97
N GLU A 3 11.93 15.73 27.10
CA GLU A 3 10.87 14.94 27.76
C GLU A 3 10.45 13.69 26.96
N LEU A 4 10.54 13.70 25.63
CA LEU A 4 10.21 12.53 24.80
C LEU A 4 11.36 11.52 24.70
N ALA A 5 12.61 11.95 24.93
CA ALA A 5 13.77 11.09 24.82
C ALA A 5 13.73 9.92 25.81
N GLY A 6 13.35 10.17 27.07
CA GLY A 6 13.18 9.11 28.07
C GLY A 6 12.00 8.18 27.76
N TRP A 7 10.93 8.71 27.16
CA TRP A 7 9.76 7.94 26.73
C TRP A 7 10.07 6.98 25.57
N LEU A 8 10.74 7.46 24.52
CA LEU A 8 11.09 6.69 23.33
C LEU A 8 11.99 5.49 23.64
N MET A 9 12.81 5.60 24.68
CA MET A 9 13.76 4.57 25.08
C MET A 9 13.14 3.47 25.95
N ALA A 10 12.03 3.75 26.65
CA ALA A 10 11.34 2.77 27.50
C ALA A 10 9.84 3.08 27.71
N PRO A 11 8.97 2.92 26.68
CA PRO A 11 7.57 3.35 26.73
C PRO A 11 6.78 2.73 27.88
N CYS A 12 7.03 1.44 28.15
CA CYS A 12 6.35 0.66 29.18
C CYS A 12 6.75 1.04 30.62
N ARG A 13 7.85 1.78 30.81
CA ARG A 13 8.29 2.25 32.14
C ARG A 13 7.62 3.57 32.53
N HIS A 14 6.90 4.22 31.62
CA HIS A 14 6.25 5.49 31.88
C HIS A 14 4.84 5.28 32.46
N SER A 15 4.73 5.29 33.79
CA SER A 15 3.50 4.98 34.54
C SER A 15 2.27 5.77 34.09
N ARG A 16 2.44 7.03 33.64
CA ARG A 16 1.33 7.87 33.12
C ARG A 16 0.74 7.34 31.82
N LEU A 17 1.58 6.88 30.88
CA LEU A 17 1.12 6.34 29.60
C LEU A 17 0.54 4.94 29.76
N TRP A 18 1.19 4.12 30.58
CA TRP A 18 0.61 2.83 30.98
C TRP A 18 -0.77 3.02 31.60
N ARG A 19 -0.94 3.98 32.51
CA ARG A 19 -2.25 4.32 33.08
C ARG A 19 -3.24 4.82 32.03
N LEU A 20 -2.82 5.61 31.04
CA LEU A 20 -3.68 6.07 29.95
C LEU A 20 -4.15 4.90 29.07
N VAL A 21 -3.25 4.00 28.67
CA VAL A 21 -3.56 2.77 27.90
C VAL A 21 -4.49 1.86 28.70
N VAL A 22 -4.21 1.63 29.98
CA VAL A 22 -5.06 0.83 30.87
C VAL A 22 -6.43 1.48 31.06
N SER A 23 -6.50 2.81 31.24
CA SER A 23 -7.77 3.52 31.40
C SER A 23 -8.63 3.44 30.14
N ALA A 24 -8.00 3.50 28.97
CA ALA A 24 -8.68 3.32 27.68
C ALA A 24 -9.23 1.90 27.51
N ARG A 25 -8.50 0.87 27.96
CA ARG A 25 -8.95 -0.54 27.94
C ARG A 25 -10.17 -0.79 28.81
N LEU A 26 -10.35 0.05 29.83
CA LEU A 26 -11.46 -0.02 30.76
C LEU A 26 -12.65 0.87 30.33
N ASP A 27 -12.68 1.28 29.06
CA ASP A 27 -13.74 2.08 28.41
C ASP A 27 -14.10 3.37 29.17
N ARG A 28 -13.13 3.92 29.92
CA ARG A 28 -13.29 5.22 30.57
C ARG A 28 -13.03 6.30 29.54
N HIS A 29 -13.98 7.23 29.37
CA HIS A 29 -13.83 8.40 28.52
C HIS A 29 -12.48 9.09 28.78
N GLY A 30 -11.55 8.86 27.86
CA GLY A 30 -10.18 9.32 27.94
C GLY A 30 -9.65 9.59 26.53
N PRO A 31 -8.54 10.32 26.40
CA PRO A 31 -8.00 10.75 25.10
C PRO A 31 -7.35 9.61 24.31
N VAL A 32 -7.37 8.38 24.83
CA VAL A 32 -6.77 7.21 24.19
C VAL A 32 -7.88 6.38 23.59
N TRP A 33 -7.82 6.27 22.26
CA TRP A 33 -8.69 5.38 21.51
C TRP A 33 -8.03 4.00 21.42
N ILE A 34 -8.79 2.96 21.71
CA ILE A 34 -8.38 1.59 21.42
C ILE A 34 -9.10 1.18 20.18
N ASP A 35 -8.31 0.76 19.21
CA ASP A 35 -8.86 0.15 18.03
C ASP A 35 -9.58 -1.15 18.42
N CYS A 36 -10.91 -1.13 18.32
CA CYS A 36 -11.76 -2.27 18.60
C CYS A 36 -12.31 -2.76 17.25
N PRO A 37 -11.83 -3.90 16.73
CA PRO A 37 -12.28 -4.48 15.47
C PRO A 37 -13.81 -4.55 15.35
N GLU A 38 -14.52 -4.77 16.46
CA GLU A 38 -15.98 -4.88 16.53
C GLU A 38 -16.72 -3.58 16.19
N ARG A 39 -16.04 -2.43 16.25
CA ARG A 39 -16.62 -1.12 15.93
C ARG A 39 -16.51 -0.77 14.44
N TRP A 40 -15.75 -1.53 13.67
CA TRP A 40 -15.59 -1.29 12.25
C TRP A 40 -16.70 -1.93 11.42
N PRO A 41 -17.21 -1.24 10.40
CA PRO A 41 -17.96 -1.88 9.34
C PRO A 41 -17.18 -3.07 8.72
N GLN A 42 -17.88 -4.11 8.29
CA GLN A 42 -17.22 -5.31 7.75
C GLN A 42 -16.38 -5.01 6.50
N ASP A 43 -16.85 -4.10 5.64
CA ASP A 43 -16.12 -3.62 4.47
C ASP A 43 -14.83 -2.87 4.85
N HIS A 44 -14.81 -2.16 5.98
CA HIS A 44 -13.57 -1.60 6.54
C HIS A 44 -12.60 -2.66 6.99
N LEU A 45 -13.03 -3.66 7.76
CA LEU A 45 -12.15 -4.74 8.23
C LEU A 45 -11.51 -5.49 7.06
N LEU A 46 -12.29 -5.77 6.02
CA LEU A 46 -11.78 -6.40 4.80
C LEU A 46 -10.84 -5.47 4.01
N GLY A 47 -11.11 -4.17 3.99
CA GLY A 47 -10.21 -3.17 3.40
C GLY A 47 -8.87 -3.05 4.14
N ILE A 48 -8.89 -3.05 5.47
CA ILE A 48 -7.71 -3.10 6.32
C ILE A 48 -6.93 -4.38 6.04
N ALA A 49 -7.60 -5.53 6.06
CA ALA A 49 -6.99 -6.81 5.74
C ALA A 49 -6.39 -6.83 4.32
N TYR A 50 -7.05 -6.21 3.34
CA TYR A 50 -6.55 -6.05 1.98
C TYR A 50 -5.20 -5.32 1.96
N TYR A 51 -5.14 -4.11 2.50
CA TYR A 51 -3.91 -3.32 2.48
C TYR A 51 -2.80 -3.96 3.34
N SER A 52 -3.13 -4.55 4.49
CA SER A 52 -2.14 -5.24 5.32
C SER A 52 -1.52 -6.43 4.59
N ASN A 53 -2.34 -7.25 3.91
CA ASN A 53 -1.85 -8.36 3.09
C ASN A 53 -1.05 -7.88 1.89
N LEU A 54 -1.50 -6.80 1.25
CA LEU A 54 -0.84 -6.23 0.10
C LEU A 54 0.58 -5.75 0.48
N LEU A 55 0.73 -5.00 1.57
CA LEU A 55 2.05 -4.58 2.08
C LEU A 55 2.93 -5.77 2.48
N ALA A 56 2.34 -6.84 3.01
CA ALA A 56 3.04 -8.05 3.38
C ALA A 56 3.62 -8.81 2.17
N GLU A 57 3.14 -8.55 0.95
CA GLU A 57 3.73 -9.13 -0.28
C GLU A 57 5.21 -8.77 -0.45
N ARG A 58 5.66 -7.62 0.07
CA ARG A 58 7.08 -7.26 0.06
C ARG A 58 7.92 -8.26 0.87
N LYS A 59 7.44 -8.62 2.05
CA LYS A 59 8.09 -9.63 2.92
C LYS A 59 7.94 -11.05 2.34
N ARG A 60 6.77 -11.40 1.78
CA ARG A 60 6.56 -12.71 1.12
C ARG A 60 7.47 -12.88 -0.10
N ARG A 61 7.61 -11.86 -0.94
CA ARG A 61 8.51 -11.91 -2.09
C ARG A 61 9.98 -12.05 -1.68
N ALA A 62 10.39 -11.37 -0.61
CA ALA A 62 11.73 -11.54 -0.03
C ALA A 62 11.98 -12.99 0.41
N ARG A 63 10.99 -13.61 1.07
CA ARG A 63 11.02 -15.03 1.44
C ARG A 63 11.19 -15.92 0.23
N ASP A 64 10.35 -15.75 -0.78
CA ASP A 64 10.34 -16.67 -1.92
C ASP A 64 11.67 -16.59 -2.69
N LEU A 65 12.26 -15.40 -2.81
CA LEU A 65 13.60 -15.21 -3.36
C LEU A 65 14.69 -15.89 -2.52
N ALA A 66 14.61 -15.81 -1.18
CA ALA A 66 15.56 -16.49 -0.30
C ALA A 66 15.46 -18.02 -0.42
N LEU A 67 14.24 -18.56 -0.51
CA LEU A 67 14.00 -20.00 -0.72
C LEU A 67 14.52 -20.48 -2.08
N GLN A 68 14.32 -19.70 -3.15
CA GLN A 68 14.89 -20.01 -4.47
C GLN A 68 16.42 -20.03 -4.44
N LEU A 69 17.04 -19.11 -3.71
CA LEU A 69 18.49 -19.09 -3.55
C LEU A 69 18.98 -20.28 -2.73
N GLU A 70 18.28 -20.64 -1.65
CA GLU A 70 18.57 -21.83 -0.83
C GLU A 70 18.52 -23.11 -1.66
N GLN A 71 17.47 -23.29 -2.46
CA GLN A 71 17.33 -24.41 -3.39
C GLN A 71 18.49 -24.46 -4.39
N LYS A 72 18.84 -23.31 -4.99
CA LYS A 72 19.95 -23.21 -5.95
C LYS A 72 21.31 -23.54 -5.33
N LEU A 73 21.55 -23.14 -4.08
CA LEU A 73 22.81 -23.38 -3.38
C LEU A 73 22.84 -24.75 -2.69
N SER A 74 21.69 -25.43 -2.55
CA SER A 74 21.54 -26.66 -1.75
C SER A 74 22.05 -26.51 -0.31
N ARG A 75 21.98 -25.28 0.22
CA ARG A 75 22.31 -24.91 1.60
C ARG A 75 21.65 -23.58 1.96
N THR A 76 21.54 -23.29 3.26
CA THR A 76 21.07 -22.00 3.72
C THR A 76 22.00 -20.86 3.22
N PRO A 77 21.45 -19.82 2.57
CA PRO A 77 22.23 -18.68 2.10
C PRO A 77 22.85 -17.88 3.26
N THR A 78 24.03 -17.32 3.05
CA THR A 78 24.63 -16.39 4.01
C THR A 78 23.92 -15.03 3.96
N ASP A 79 24.09 -14.22 5.01
CA ASP A 79 23.52 -12.87 5.03
C ASP A 79 24.08 -12.01 3.88
N ASP A 80 25.35 -12.16 3.51
CA ASP A 80 25.95 -11.44 2.38
C ASP A 80 25.37 -11.87 1.02
N GLU A 81 25.06 -13.15 0.85
CA GLU A 81 24.42 -13.66 -0.37
C GLU A 81 22.99 -13.13 -0.51
N LEU A 82 22.22 -13.12 0.58
CA LEU A 82 20.89 -12.52 0.62
C LEU A 82 20.96 -11.02 0.37
N ASN A 83 21.91 -10.33 0.99
CA ASN A 83 22.12 -8.89 0.77
C ASN A 83 22.43 -8.60 -0.70
N GLY A 84 23.31 -9.40 -1.31
CA GLY A 84 23.65 -9.30 -2.73
C GLY A 84 22.47 -9.60 -3.65
N LEU A 85 21.61 -10.57 -3.30
CA LEU A 85 20.38 -10.87 -4.01
C LEU A 85 19.41 -9.69 -3.97
N PHE A 86 19.18 -9.13 -2.78
CA PHE A 86 18.24 -8.03 -2.58
C PHE A 86 18.72 -6.72 -3.21
N GLN A 87 20.03 -6.43 -3.15
CA GLN A 87 20.61 -5.26 -3.82
C GLN A 87 20.50 -5.30 -5.34
N LYS A 88 20.49 -6.50 -5.96
CA LYS A 88 20.34 -6.66 -7.40
C LYS A 88 18.90 -6.51 -7.88
N GLY A 89 17.93 -6.86 -7.04
CA GLY A 89 16.51 -6.94 -7.41
C GLY A 89 15.64 -5.77 -6.95
N TRP A 90 16.12 -4.94 -6.01
CA TRP A 90 15.28 -3.96 -5.32
C TRP A 90 15.95 -2.60 -5.19
N ALA A 91 15.13 -1.55 -5.05
CA ALA A 91 15.64 -0.23 -4.72
C ALA A 91 16.26 -0.24 -3.32
N ARG A 92 17.31 0.56 -3.09
CA ARG A 92 17.99 0.67 -1.77
C ARG A 92 17.03 0.89 -0.60
N ARG A 93 15.89 1.57 -0.83
CA ARG A 93 14.87 1.85 0.17
C ARG A 93 14.07 0.63 0.64
N ASP A 94 13.99 -0.45 -0.14
CA ASP A 94 13.23 -1.65 0.25
C ASP A 94 14.05 -2.62 1.11
N PHE A 95 15.36 -2.41 1.17
CA PHE A 95 16.29 -3.36 1.73
C PHE A 95 15.96 -3.73 3.19
N HIS A 96 15.48 -2.78 3.99
CA HIS A 96 15.13 -3.02 5.39
C HIS A 96 13.91 -3.93 5.56
N VAL A 97 12.85 -3.68 4.77
CA VAL A 97 11.63 -4.50 4.79
C VAL A 97 11.93 -5.92 4.32
N VAL A 98 12.69 -6.05 3.24
CA VAL A 98 13.09 -7.34 2.65
C VAL A 98 13.99 -8.13 3.62
N ARG A 99 14.96 -7.48 4.27
CA ARG A 99 15.84 -8.10 5.26
C ARG A 99 15.09 -8.52 6.53
N SER A 100 14.14 -7.71 7.01
CA SER A 100 13.31 -8.09 8.17
C SER A 100 12.49 -9.33 7.85
N GLY A 101 11.85 -9.35 6.67
CA GLY A 101 11.13 -10.52 6.18
C GLY A 101 11.99 -11.77 6.21
N ALA A 102 13.22 -11.72 5.68
CA ALA A 102 14.14 -12.87 5.69
C ALA A 102 14.51 -13.38 7.09
N LYS A 103 14.61 -12.48 8.09
CA LYS A 103 14.91 -12.83 9.48
C LYS A 103 13.69 -13.41 10.20
N GLU A 104 12.52 -12.85 9.94
CA GLU A 104 11.24 -13.31 10.50
C GLU A 104 10.93 -14.76 10.09
N LEU A 105 11.35 -15.19 8.89
CA LEU A 105 11.25 -16.59 8.44
C LEU A 105 11.96 -17.57 9.35
N ARG A 106 13.18 -17.22 9.77
CA ARG A 106 14.01 -18.10 10.60
C ARG A 106 13.45 -18.23 12.01
N THR A 107 12.61 -17.27 12.43
CA THR A 107 12.13 -17.12 13.80
C THR A 107 10.63 -17.41 13.95
N GLY A 108 9.90 -17.61 12.85
CA GLY A 108 8.44 -17.79 12.87
C GLY A 108 7.69 -16.54 13.35
N GLY A 109 8.27 -15.35 13.18
CA GLY A 109 7.72 -14.09 13.69
C GLY A 109 6.44 -13.64 12.99
N ASN A 110 5.68 -12.76 13.64
CA ASN A 110 4.45 -12.17 13.10
C ASN A 110 4.75 -11.25 11.90
N VAL A 111 4.63 -11.81 10.69
CA VAL A 111 4.90 -11.17 9.38
C VAL A 111 4.07 -9.90 9.11
N PHE A 112 3.01 -9.64 9.89
CA PHE A 112 2.02 -8.59 9.61
C PHE A 112 1.99 -7.44 10.61
N THR A 113 2.85 -7.44 11.64
CA THR A 113 2.68 -6.49 12.75
C THR A 113 2.82 -5.03 12.27
N ASP A 114 3.86 -4.75 11.49
CA ASP A 114 4.14 -3.39 10.99
C ASP A 114 3.09 -2.98 9.96
N GLU A 115 2.75 -3.90 9.05
CA GLU A 115 1.75 -3.71 8.00
C GLU A 115 0.38 -3.41 8.57
N HIS A 116 -0.03 -4.16 9.60
CA HIS A 116 -1.31 -3.96 10.25
C HIS A 116 -1.34 -2.66 11.07
N LEU A 117 -0.24 -2.34 11.76
CA LEU A 117 -0.11 -1.08 12.51
C LEU A 117 -0.30 0.14 11.60
N VAL A 118 0.45 0.23 10.49
CA VAL A 118 0.38 1.40 9.60
C VAL A 118 -0.97 1.52 8.91
N VAL A 119 -1.54 0.39 8.46
CA VAL A 119 -2.85 0.38 7.79
C VAL A 119 -3.96 0.81 8.74
N THR A 120 -3.96 0.27 9.96
CA THR A 120 -4.95 0.61 10.98
C THR A 120 -4.83 2.07 11.41
N ALA A 121 -3.62 2.58 11.64
CA ALA A 121 -3.41 3.98 12.01
C ALA A 121 -3.95 4.93 10.92
N CYS A 122 -3.64 4.68 9.64
CA CYS A 122 -4.18 5.46 8.53
C CYS A 122 -5.70 5.34 8.41
N ALA A 123 -6.25 4.12 8.55
CA ALA A 123 -7.69 3.89 8.48
C ALA A 123 -8.43 4.65 9.59
N VAL A 124 -7.92 4.64 10.83
CA VAL A 124 -8.50 5.40 11.96
C VAL A 124 -8.50 6.89 11.66
N GLY A 125 -7.39 7.44 11.15
CA GLY A 125 -7.30 8.85 10.79
C GLY A 125 -8.36 9.25 9.76
N LEU A 126 -8.45 8.50 8.66
CA LEU A 126 -9.42 8.72 7.59
C LEU A 126 -10.88 8.58 8.06
N PHE A 127 -11.17 7.52 8.82
CA PHE A 127 -12.51 7.24 9.33
C PHE A 127 -12.99 8.34 10.29
N THR A 128 -12.14 8.71 11.25
CA THR A 128 -12.48 9.71 12.26
C THR A 128 -12.42 11.15 11.71
N GLY A 129 -11.64 11.38 10.65
CA GLY A 129 -11.35 12.70 10.11
C GLY A 129 -10.34 13.49 10.96
N ASN A 130 -9.56 12.81 11.81
CA ASN A 130 -8.54 13.44 12.66
C ASN A 130 -7.15 13.15 12.12
N ASP A 131 -6.24 14.10 12.36
CA ASP A 131 -4.83 13.89 12.06
C ASP A 131 -4.25 12.73 12.87
N THR A 132 -3.47 11.89 12.20
CA THR A 132 -2.80 10.73 12.79
C THR A 132 -1.29 10.88 12.68
N VAL A 133 -0.59 10.67 13.79
CA VAL A 133 0.88 10.65 13.82
C VAL A 133 1.37 9.30 14.33
N VAL A 134 2.13 8.59 13.50
CA VAL A 134 2.91 7.42 13.87
C VAL A 134 4.32 7.87 14.23
N LEU A 135 4.71 7.72 15.49
CA LEU A 135 6.07 7.94 15.96
C LEU A 135 6.78 6.60 16.05
N THR A 136 7.90 6.43 15.34
CA THR A 136 8.60 5.15 15.28
C THR A 136 10.13 5.33 15.29
N ARG A 137 10.84 4.34 15.84
CA ARG A 137 12.29 4.14 15.59
C ARG A 137 12.54 3.02 14.57
N ASP A 138 11.48 2.34 14.17
CA ASP A 138 11.52 1.23 13.22
C ASP A 138 11.41 1.76 11.79
N ARG A 139 12.48 1.55 11.01
CA ARG A 139 12.53 1.92 9.59
C ARG A 139 11.51 1.14 8.76
N GLY A 140 11.21 -0.11 9.11
CA GLY A 140 10.22 -0.94 8.43
C GLY A 140 8.82 -0.31 8.51
N VAL A 141 8.41 0.17 9.68
CA VAL A 141 7.15 0.91 9.86
C VAL A 141 7.11 2.17 8.99
N PHE A 142 8.20 2.93 8.93
CA PHE A 142 8.30 4.14 8.11
C PHE A 142 8.18 3.82 6.61
N ASP A 143 8.90 2.79 6.13
CA ASP A 143 8.89 2.40 4.72
C ASP A 143 7.54 1.75 4.31
N GLN A 144 6.85 1.06 5.23
CA GLN A 144 5.49 0.55 4.98
C GLN A 144 4.46 1.67 4.95
N PHE A 145 4.59 2.68 5.81
CA PHE A 145 3.75 3.88 5.76
C PHE A 145 3.90 4.62 4.41
N ALA A 146 5.14 4.87 3.98
CA ALA A 146 5.42 5.54 2.71
C ALA A 146 4.88 4.75 1.51
N LYS A 147 4.89 3.41 1.57
CA LYS A 147 4.28 2.58 0.53
C LYS A 147 2.75 2.66 0.55
N LEU A 148 2.14 2.60 1.74
CA LEU A 148 0.70 2.69 1.90
C LEU A 148 0.14 4.01 1.36
N THR A 149 0.78 5.15 1.65
CA THR A 149 0.33 6.45 1.16
C THR A 149 0.35 6.55 -0.37
N SER A 150 1.38 5.98 -1.00
CA SER A 150 1.45 5.86 -2.46
C SER A 150 0.30 5.00 -3.02
N LEU A 151 0.04 3.82 -2.43
CA LEU A 151 -1.04 2.94 -2.87
C LEU A 151 -2.42 3.58 -2.68
N LEU A 152 -2.68 4.19 -1.52
CA LEU A 152 -3.94 4.90 -1.25
C LEU A 152 -4.18 6.00 -2.29
N THR A 153 -3.14 6.79 -2.60
CA THR A 153 -3.23 7.85 -3.61
C THR A 153 -3.61 7.30 -4.98
N MET A 154 -2.91 6.27 -5.47
CA MET A 154 -3.18 5.69 -6.79
C MET A 154 -4.57 5.04 -6.86
N HIS A 155 -4.96 4.29 -5.84
CA HIS A 155 -6.26 3.63 -5.79
C HIS A 155 -7.41 4.63 -5.68
N TYR A 156 -7.24 5.70 -4.89
CA TYR A 156 -8.22 6.77 -4.77
C TYR A 156 -8.39 7.53 -6.08
N GLN A 157 -7.30 7.87 -6.78
CA GLN A 157 -7.37 8.47 -8.11
C GLN A 157 -8.10 7.58 -9.11
N GLY A 158 -7.84 6.26 -9.10
CA GLY A 158 -8.59 5.29 -9.90
C GLY A 158 -10.09 5.27 -9.58
N MET A 159 -10.45 5.30 -8.29
CA MET A 159 -11.85 5.36 -7.85
C MET A 159 -12.54 6.64 -8.34
N ARG A 160 -11.94 7.80 -8.11
CA ARG A 160 -12.49 9.10 -8.53
C ARG A 160 -12.68 9.18 -10.04
N PHE A 161 -11.75 8.63 -10.81
CA PHE A 161 -11.89 8.64 -12.26
C PHE A 161 -13.02 7.72 -12.70
N ALA A 162 -13.14 6.54 -12.10
CA ALA A 162 -14.23 5.62 -12.41
C ALA A 162 -15.61 6.24 -12.14
N GLU A 163 -15.74 7.05 -11.09
CA GLU A 163 -16.97 7.81 -10.79
C GLU A 163 -17.27 8.83 -11.89
N ALA A 164 -16.29 9.64 -12.28
CA ALA A 164 -16.43 10.61 -13.36
C ALA A 164 -16.77 9.95 -14.69
N TYR A 165 -16.09 8.85 -15.02
CA TYR A 165 -16.34 8.07 -16.24
C TYR A 165 -17.74 7.43 -16.25
N ALA A 166 -18.20 6.90 -15.11
CA ALA A 166 -19.53 6.32 -15.00
C ALA A 166 -20.64 7.37 -15.13
N ALA A 167 -20.42 8.59 -14.63
CA ALA A 167 -21.38 9.69 -14.74
C ALA A 167 -21.46 10.29 -16.15
N TYR A 168 -20.32 10.43 -16.84
CA TYR A 168 -20.22 11.18 -18.10
C TYR A 168 -19.54 10.40 -19.21
N ARG A 169 -19.89 9.12 -19.37
CA ARG A 169 -19.20 8.20 -20.29
C ARG A 169 -19.04 8.72 -21.73
N SER A 170 -20.04 9.43 -22.26
CA SER A 170 -20.02 9.97 -23.63
C SER A 170 -19.01 11.10 -23.84
N SER A 171 -18.51 11.70 -22.75
CA SER A 171 -17.56 12.83 -22.80
C SER A 171 -16.11 12.39 -22.90
N PHE A 172 -15.83 11.08 -22.91
CA PHE A 172 -14.47 10.57 -22.94
C PHE A 172 -14.14 9.88 -24.27
N GLU A 173 -12.95 10.16 -24.78
CA GLU A 173 -12.37 9.43 -25.91
C GLU A 173 -11.82 8.08 -25.41
N ILE A 174 -12.26 7.00 -26.06
CA ILE A 174 -11.89 5.62 -25.72
C ILE A 174 -11.04 5.04 -26.85
N THR A 175 -9.95 4.37 -26.48
CA THR A 175 -9.11 3.59 -27.40
C THR A 175 -9.01 2.15 -26.88
N PRO A 176 -9.09 1.12 -27.76
CA PRO A 176 -8.87 -0.26 -27.34
C PRO A 176 -7.50 -0.45 -26.65
N MET A 177 -7.44 -1.34 -25.66
CA MET A 177 -6.15 -1.76 -25.09
C MET A 177 -5.33 -2.50 -26.16
N PRO A 178 -4.00 -2.28 -26.27
CA PRO A 178 -3.16 -3.10 -27.14
C PRO A 178 -3.24 -4.58 -26.75
N ILE A 179 -3.52 -5.45 -27.72
CA ILE A 179 -3.65 -6.91 -27.54
C ILE A 179 -2.34 -7.60 -27.96
N GLY A 180 -1.99 -8.69 -27.28
CA GLY A 180 -0.80 -9.49 -27.61
C GLY A 180 0.50 -8.84 -27.15
N ASN A 181 0.43 -7.91 -26.20
CA ASN A 181 1.59 -7.31 -25.57
C ASN A 181 1.85 -8.02 -24.22
N PRO A 182 2.97 -8.79 -24.09
CA PRO A 182 3.24 -9.56 -22.88
C PRO A 182 3.28 -8.73 -21.59
N ASP A 183 3.74 -7.47 -21.67
CA ASP A 183 3.81 -6.59 -20.51
C ASP A 183 2.41 -6.15 -20.04
N ILE A 184 1.45 -5.99 -20.96
CA ILE A 184 0.04 -5.68 -20.63
C ILE A 184 -0.67 -6.95 -20.17
N ASP A 185 -0.51 -8.04 -20.93
CA ASP A 185 -1.19 -9.31 -20.72
C ASP A 185 -0.78 -9.97 -19.39
N ALA A 186 0.37 -9.62 -18.83
CA ALA A 186 0.79 -10.04 -17.49
C ALA A 186 -0.15 -9.53 -16.39
N PHE A 187 -0.75 -8.35 -16.57
CA PHE A 187 -1.57 -7.67 -15.54
C PHE A 187 -3.04 -7.60 -15.89
N PHE A 188 -3.40 -7.52 -17.18
CA PHE A 188 -4.77 -7.30 -17.62
C PHE A 188 -5.24 -8.39 -18.60
N VAL A 189 -6.56 -8.53 -18.72
CA VAL A 189 -7.20 -9.21 -19.85
C VAL A 189 -7.45 -8.15 -20.92
N ALA A 190 -6.52 -8.01 -21.88
CA ALA A 190 -6.50 -6.90 -22.84
C ALA A 190 -7.78 -6.80 -23.68
N GLU A 191 -8.36 -7.93 -24.08
CA GLU A 191 -9.57 -8.01 -24.90
C GLU A 191 -10.80 -7.40 -24.22
N ASN A 192 -10.81 -7.42 -22.88
CA ASN A 192 -11.88 -6.85 -22.06
C ASN A 192 -11.51 -5.48 -21.48
N SER A 193 -10.42 -4.88 -21.93
CA SER A 193 -9.85 -3.65 -21.38
C SER A 193 -9.78 -2.53 -22.43
N PHE A 194 -9.78 -1.28 -21.96
CA PHE A 194 -9.63 -0.13 -22.84
C PHE A 194 -8.95 1.04 -22.13
N LEU A 195 -8.39 1.94 -22.92
CA LEU A 195 -7.77 3.18 -22.48
C LEU A 195 -8.77 4.32 -22.68
N VAL A 196 -8.79 5.24 -21.71
CA VAL A 196 -9.61 6.45 -21.74
C VAL A 196 -8.69 7.65 -21.73
N ARG A 197 -8.77 8.52 -22.74
CA ARG A 197 -7.94 9.73 -22.77
C ARG A 197 -8.34 10.66 -21.62
N LYS A 198 -7.35 11.22 -20.93
CA LYS A 198 -7.59 12.23 -19.91
C LYS A 198 -8.26 13.47 -20.54
N PRO A 199 -9.33 14.00 -19.92
CA PRO A 199 -10.14 15.07 -20.53
C PRO A 199 -9.51 16.45 -20.44
N VAL A 200 -8.40 16.58 -19.69
CA VAL A 200 -7.66 17.82 -19.46
C VAL A 200 -6.16 17.59 -19.69
N ALA A 201 -5.40 18.68 -19.71
CA ALA A 201 -3.93 18.61 -19.77
C ALA A 201 -3.36 17.82 -18.58
N LEU A 202 -2.17 17.22 -18.75
CA LEU A 202 -1.61 16.29 -17.77
C LEU A 202 -1.40 16.92 -16.39
N GLU A 203 -0.92 18.16 -16.39
CA GLU A 203 -0.66 18.99 -15.22
C GLU A 203 -1.93 19.40 -14.48
N GLN A 204 -3.09 19.42 -15.15
CA GLN A 204 -4.38 19.75 -14.58
C GLN A 204 -5.18 18.51 -14.15
N PHE A 205 -4.70 17.31 -14.48
CA PHE A 205 -5.49 16.09 -14.31
C PHE A 205 -5.79 15.77 -12.86
N VAL A 206 -4.83 16.00 -11.95
CA VAL A 206 -5.04 15.75 -10.51
C VAL A 206 -6.09 16.72 -9.97
N ASP A 207 -5.98 18.00 -10.27
CA ASP A 207 -6.94 19.02 -9.83
C ASP A 207 -8.34 18.80 -10.40
N TRP A 208 -8.44 18.33 -11.65
CA TRP A 208 -9.71 17.95 -12.27
C TRP A 208 -10.35 16.72 -11.61
N LEU A 209 -9.54 15.80 -11.09
CA LEU A 209 -9.97 14.52 -10.53
C LEU A 209 -10.41 14.62 -9.07
N LEU A 210 -9.73 15.47 -8.30
CA LEU A 210 -10.00 15.70 -6.89
C LEU A 210 -11.29 16.53 -6.69
N PRO A 211 -12.01 16.34 -5.58
CA PRO A 211 -13.18 17.17 -5.28
C PRO A 211 -12.79 18.65 -5.14
N HIS A 212 -13.66 19.56 -5.57
CA HIS A 212 -13.46 21.00 -5.41
C HIS A 212 -13.46 21.45 -3.94
N GLU A 213 -14.26 20.76 -3.10
CA GLU A 213 -14.28 20.96 -1.65
C GLU A 213 -13.51 19.80 -1.01
N SER A 214 -12.32 20.11 -0.50
CA SER A 214 -11.49 19.14 0.22
C SER A 214 -11.72 19.21 1.72
N VAL A 215 -11.67 18.05 2.37
CA VAL A 215 -11.62 17.93 3.83
C VAL A 215 -10.35 17.15 4.15
N PRO A 216 -9.20 17.84 4.27
CA PRO A 216 -7.93 17.16 4.42
C PRO A 216 -7.79 16.53 5.81
N VAL A 217 -7.06 15.42 5.86
CA VAL A 217 -6.65 14.69 7.06
C VAL A 217 -5.15 14.47 6.97
N GLY A 218 -4.41 14.95 7.97
CA GLY A 218 -2.97 14.78 8.05
C GLY A 218 -2.59 13.37 8.52
N LEU A 219 -1.99 12.57 7.65
CA LEU A 219 -1.40 11.28 8.01
C LEU A 219 0.12 11.46 8.05
N HIS A 220 0.73 11.26 9.20
CA HIS A 220 2.16 11.45 9.41
C HIS A 220 2.82 10.19 9.95
N CYS A 221 4.02 9.90 9.47
CA CYS A 221 4.95 8.97 10.08
C CYS A 221 6.29 9.64 10.27
N ILE A 222 6.75 9.66 11.51
CA ILE A 222 8.00 10.30 11.90
C ILE A 222 8.94 9.21 12.40
N LEU A 223 10.04 9.03 11.67
CA LEU A 223 11.13 8.14 12.04
C LEU A 223 12.16 8.89 12.84
N LEU A 224 12.44 8.36 14.02
CA LEU A 224 13.32 8.94 15.02
C LEU A 224 14.64 8.14 15.01
N GLY A 225 15.71 8.80 14.59
CA GLY A 225 17.05 8.22 14.47
C GLY A 225 18.05 8.88 15.41
N GLY A 226 19.28 8.36 15.38
CA GLY A 226 20.39 8.89 16.17
C GLY A 226 20.40 8.51 17.65
N GLU A 227 21.46 8.93 18.32
CA GLU A 227 21.61 8.81 19.77
C GLU A 227 21.04 10.04 20.48
N ALA A 228 21.04 10.05 21.81
CA ALA A 228 20.46 11.13 22.60
C ALA A 228 21.03 12.52 22.24
N ASP A 229 22.31 12.57 21.85
CA ASP A 229 23.04 13.80 21.52
C ASP A 229 23.08 14.11 20.00
N SER A 230 22.59 13.19 19.16
CA SER A 230 22.66 13.26 17.70
C SER A 230 21.35 12.85 17.02
N PHE A 231 20.23 13.30 17.60
CA PHE A 231 18.90 12.92 17.16
C PHE A 231 18.62 13.36 15.72
N SER A 232 18.15 12.44 14.88
CA SER A 232 17.70 12.73 13.52
C SER A 232 16.21 12.43 13.35
N LEU A 233 15.57 13.13 12.42
CA LEU A 233 14.14 12.99 12.15
C LEU A 233 13.93 12.90 10.63
N ASP A 234 13.39 11.78 10.19
CA ASP A 234 12.83 11.63 8.84
C ASP A 234 11.31 11.72 8.93
N HIS A 235 10.68 12.46 8.01
CA HIS A 235 9.23 12.68 8.00
C HIS A 235 8.64 12.22 6.68
N CYS A 236 7.65 11.34 6.75
CA CYS A 236 6.78 11.00 5.64
C CYS A 236 5.37 11.44 6.00
N PHE A 237 4.70 12.15 5.10
CA PHE A 237 3.33 12.57 5.32
C PHE A 237 2.50 12.47 4.05
N LEU A 238 1.20 12.33 4.25
CA LEU A 238 0.17 12.45 3.22
C LEU A 238 -0.92 13.37 3.78
N GLU A 239 -1.19 14.45 3.05
CA GLU A 239 -2.41 15.21 3.25
C GLU A 239 -3.51 14.52 2.44
N ALA A 240 -4.28 13.67 3.12
CA ALA A 240 -5.27 12.81 2.49
C ALA A 240 -6.63 13.52 2.45
N GLU A 241 -7.38 13.36 1.36
CA GLU A 241 -8.81 13.66 1.41
C GLU A 241 -9.49 12.72 2.40
N ARG A 242 -10.36 13.23 3.29
CA ARG A 242 -11.17 12.38 4.17
C ARG A 242 -11.95 11.32 3.39
N ASP A 243 -12.35 11.65 2.16
CA ASP A 243 -13.04 10.73 1.24
C ASP A 243 -12.21 9.50 0.85
N MET A 244 -10.88 9.50 1.08
CA MET A 244 -10.05 8.31 0.96
C MET A 244 -10.47 7.17 1.91
N ASP A 245 -11.26 7.44 2.96
CA ASP A 245 -11.93 6.37 3.72
C ASP A 245 -12.74 5.42 2.82
N ARG A 246 -13.38 5.97 1.78
CA ARG A 246 -14.21 5.20 0.84
C ARG A 246 -13.39 4.21 0.02
N ILE A 247 -12.13 4.50 -0.30
CA ILE A 247 -11.31 3.53 -1.05
C ILE A 247 -10.98 2.31 -0.20
N ILE A 248 -10.78 2.47 1.11
CA ILE A 248 -10.57 1.33 2.03
C ILE A 248 -11.80 0.42 2.02
N ARG A 249 -12.98 1.00 2.21
CA ARG A 249 -14.26 0.27 2.14
C ARG A 249 -14.51 -0.36 0.79
N MET A 250 -14.22 0.37 -0.29
CA MET A 250 -14.39 -0.11 -1.65
C MET A 250 -13.55 -1.37 -1.88
N LYS A 251 -12.27 -1.35 -1.51
CA LYS A 251 -11.38 -2.53 -1.60
C LYS A 251 -11.94 -3.72 -0.83
N GLY A 252 -12.43 -3.53 0.39
CA GLY A 252 -13.04 -4.61 1.17
C GLY A 252 -14.31 -5.17 0.51
N ARG A 253 -15.20 -4.29 0.03
CA ARG A 253 -16.48 -4.67 -0.59
C ARG A 253 -16.33 -5.35 -1.95
N THR A 254 -15.41 -4.88 -2.79
CA THR A 254 -15.17 -5.42 -4.14
C THR A 254 -14.09 -6.49 -4.17
N ARG A 255 -13.52 -6.85 -3.01
CA ARG A 255 -12.39 -7.78 -2.88
C ARG A 255 -11.16 -7.35 -3.67
N GLY A 256 -10.88 -6.05 -3.73
CA GLY A 256 -9.62 -5.52 -4.26
C GLY A 256 -9.76 -4.52 -5.41
N TRP A 257 -10.94 -4.25 -5.95
CA TRP A 257 -11.12 -3.22 -6.99
C TRP A 257 -11.26 -1.81 -6.42
N ASN A 258 -10.82 -0.82 -7.19
CA ASN A 258 -10.98 0.60 -6.87
C ASN A 258 -12.42 1.10 -7.05
N THR A 259 -13.30 0.31 -7.65
CA THR A 259 -14.66 0.75 -8.01
C THR A 259 -15.58 -0.44 -8.31
N ASP A 260 -16.89 -0.23 -8.12
CA ASP A 260 -17.97 -1.12 -8.54
C ASP A 260 -18.79 -0.54 -9.71
N ARG A 261 -18.41 0.63 -10.24
CA ARG A 261 -19.24 1.41 -11.17
C ARG A 261 -19.08 1.04 -12.65
N ILE A 262 -18.08 0.24 -13.01
CA ILE A 262 -17.66 0.02 -14.41
C ILE A 262 -17.79 -1.44 -14.88
N ARG A 263 -18.81 -2.15 -14.37
CA ARG A 263 -19.24 -3.49 -14.84
C ARG A 263 -18.12 -4.54 -14.87
N GLY A 264 -17.58 -4.89 -13.70
CA GLY A 264 -16.58 -5.96 -13.58
C GLY A 264 -15.18 -5.56 -14.06
N ARG A 265 -14.93 -4.25 -14.17
CA ARG A 265 -13.61 -3.69 -14.48
C ARG A 265 -13.12 -2.87 -13.31
N ASN A 266 -11.81 -2.68 -13.27
CA ASN A 266 -11.13 -1.77 -12.38
C ASN A 266 -10.61 -0.55 -13.15
N CYS A 267 -10.15 0.46 -12.43
CA CYS A 267 -9.67 1.71 -13.01
C CYS A 267 -8.33 2.11 -12.41
N HIS A 268 -7.35 2.38 -13.27
CA HIS A 268 -5.99 2.76 -12.91
C HIS A 268 -5.61 4.07 -13.60
N ALA A 269 -5.50 5.15 -12.82
CA ALA A 269 -5.19 6.50 -13.33
C ALA A 269 -3.68 6.75 -13.50
N THR A 270 -2.86 5.94 -12.84
CA THR A 270 -1.39 6.03 -12.78
C THR A 270 -0.77 4.63 -12.61
N GLY A 271 0.56 4.52 -12.69
CA GLY A 271 1.27 3.27 -12.39
C GLY A 271 1.15 2.19 -13.47
N PHE A 272 1.09 2.59 -14.73
CA PHE A 272 0.84 1.66 -15.84
C PHE A 272 1.98 0.64 -16.07
N PRO A 273 1.66 -0.56 -16.59
CA PRO A 273 2.69 -1.48 -17.08
C PRO A 273 3.41 -0.92 -18.31
N ARG A 274 4.60 -1.47 -18.58
CA ARG A 274 5.31 -1.29 -19.86
C ARG A 274 4.38 -1.74 -20.98
N GLY A 275 4.38 -1.05 -22.12
CA GLY A 275 3.57 -1.45 -23.27
C GLY A 275 2.30 -0.63 -23.52
N ILE A 276 1.80 0.16 -22.56
CA ILE A 276 0.77 1.17 -22.87
C ILE A 276 1.45 2.37 -23.54
N PRO A 277 1.09 2.74 -24.79
CA PRO A 277 1.66 3.90 -25.46
C PRO A 277 1.24 5.20 -24.77
N ASN A 278 2.19 6.10 -24.52
CA ASN A 278 1.94 7.41 -23.90
C ASN A 278 1.08 7.31 -22.62
N PRO A 279 1.45 6.45 -21.65
CA PRO A 279 0.56 5.99 -20.58
C PRO A 279 0.07 7.14 -19.70
N ARG A 280 0.85 8.22 -19.58
CA ARG A 280 0.47 9.41 -18.81
C ARG A 280 -0.79 10.10 -19.33
N HIS A 281 -1.10 9.99 -20.63
CA HIS A 281 -2.28 10.61 -21.27
C HIS A 281 -3.56 9.82 -21.11
N PHE A 282 -3.48 8.61 -20.58
CA PHE A 282 -4.62 7.70 -20.49
C PHE A 282 -4.91 7.32 -19.04
N VAL A 283 -6.12 6.84 -18.84
CA VAL A 283 -6.55 6.06 -17.69
C VAL A 283 -6.94 4.68 -18.21
N ALA A 284 -6.48 3.63 -17.55
CA ALA A 284 -6.78 2.26 -17.97
C ALA A 284 -8.04 1.79 -17.25
N VAL A 285 -9.04 1.37 -18.03
CA VAL A 285 -10.27 0.73 -17.54
C VAL A 285 -10.21 -0.73 -17.95
N VAL A 286 -9.90 -1.59 -16.98
CA VAL A 286 -9.34 -2.91 -17.25
C VAL A 286 -10.09 -4.02 -16.55
N GLN A 287 -10.05 -5.22 -17.12
CA GLN A 287 -10.27 -6.44 -16.33
C GLN A 287 -8.91 -6.88 -15.79
N ASP A 288 -8.70 -6.72 -14.49
CA ASP A 288 -7.45 -7.13 -13.84
C ASP A 288 -7.29 -8.65 -13.87
N ARG A 289 -6.04 -9.10 -14.00
CA ARG A 289 -5.66 -10.45 -13.61
C ARG A 289 -5.42 -10.47 -12.12
N GLU A 290 -6.04 -11.42 -11.44
CA GLU A 290 -6.04 -11.50 -9.99
C GLU A 290 -5.20 -12.68 -9.50
N ILE A 291 -4.64 -12.52 -8.30
CA ILE A 291 -4.04 -13.58 -7.50
C ILE A 291 -4.91 -13.73 -6.25
N TYR A 292 -5.36 -14.96 -5.98
CA TYR A 292 -6.17 -15.28 -4.82
C TYR A 292 -5.29 -15.77 -3.68
N LEU A 293 -5.64 -15.40 -2.45
CA LEU A 293 -5.10 -16.09 -1.29
C LEU A 293 -5.53 -17.58 -1.31
N PRO A 294 -4.76 -18.48 -0.67
CA PRO A 294 -5.12 -19.91 -0.62
C PRO A 294 -6.52 -20.20 -0.07
N ASP A 295 -7.04 -19.33 0.81
CA ASP A 295 -8.38 -19.45 1.38
C ASP A 295 -9.49 -18.82 0.53
N GLY A 296 -9.13 -18.18 -0.60
CA GLY A 296 -10.06 -17.51 -1.51
C GLY A 296 -10.74 -16.25 -0.94
N THR A 297 -10.33 -15.78 0.24
CA THR A 297 -11.00 -14.66 0.93
C THR A 297 -10.74 -13.31 0.27
N LEU A 298 -9.53 -13.14 -0.28
CA LEU A 298 -9.08 -11.92 -0.95
C LEU A 298 -8.52 -12.23 -2.33
N ALA A 299 -8.78 -11.31 -3.26
CA ALA A 299 -8.18 -11.26 -4.57
C ALA A 299 -7.32 -9.99 -4.66
N PHE A 300 -6.15 -10.11 -5.25
CA PHE A 300 -5.26 -8.97 -5.49
C PHE A 300 -5.08 -8.79 -6.99
N PRO A 301 -5.43 -7.62 -7.56
CA PRO A 301 -4.93 -7.25 -8.86
C PRO A 301 -3.41 -7.42 -8.90
N LYS A 302 -2.90 -8.11 -9.93
CA LYS A 302 -1.45 -8.30 -10.11
C LYS A 302 -0.70 -6.97 -10.17
N LEU A 303 -1.36 -5.93 -10.68
CA LEU A 303 -0.80 -4.58 -10.73
C LEU A 303 -0.60 -3.99 -9.33
N ASP A 304 -1.57 -4.12 -8.43
CA ASP A 304 -1.46 -3.66 -7.04
C ASP A 304 -0.29 -4.36 -6.33
N ILE A 305 -0.10 -5.67 -6.54
CA ILE A 305 1.06 -6.41 -6.00
C ILE A 305 2.36 -5.82 -6.56
N ALA A 306 2.41 -5.56 -7.86
CA ALA A 306 3.58 -5.00 -8.52
C ALA A 306 3.89 -3.58 -8.02
N HIS A 307 2.89 -2.72 -7.80
CA HIS A 307 3.07 -1.41 -7.15
C HIS A 307 3.53 -1.50 -5.71
N THR A 308 3.19 -2.59 -5.04
CA THR A 308 3.58 -2.80 -3.65
C THR A 308 5.03 -3.25 -3.54
N VAL A 309 5.42 -4.20 -4.39
CA VAL A 309 6.76 -4.78 -4.45
C VAL A 309 7.76 -3.82 -5.09
N PHE A 310 7.38 -3.15 -6.18
CA PHE A 310 8.27 -2.28 -6.95
C PHE A 310 7.99 -0.81 -6.68
N HIS A 311 9.02 0.00 -6.87
CA HIS A 311 9.03 1.39 -6.46
C HIS A 311 9.09 2.37 -7.65
N ASP A 312 9.33 1.88 -8.87
CA ASP A 312 9.50 2.68 -10.08
C ASP A 312 8.30 2.58 -11.02
N GLU A 313 8.05 3.69 -11.73
CA GLU A 313 6.92 3.98 -12.65
C GLU A 313 6.81 3.08 -13.88
N VAL A 314 7.62 2.02 -13.98
CA VAL A 314 7.72 1.22 -15.21
C VAL A 314 7.75 -0.27 -14.87
N LEU A 315 6.57 -0.83 -14.60
CA LEU A 315 6.38 -2.25 -14.35
C LEU A 315 6.57 -3.05 -15.64
N SER A 316 7.73 -3.68 -15.81
CA SER A 316 7.92 -4.73 -16.84
C SER A 316 7.20 -6.01 -16.39
N ALA A 317 6.86 -6.87 -17.35
CA ALA A 317 6.46 -8.24 -17.03
C ALA A 317 7.45 -8.84 -16.03
N PRO A 318 6.97 -9.49 -14.96
CA PRO A 318 7.86 -10.21 -14.06
C PRO A 318 8.62 -11.24 -14.90
N VAL A 319 9.95 -11.22 -14.83
CA VAL A 319 10.78 -12.27 -15.44
C VAL A 319 10.33 -13.58 -14.79
N THR A 320 9.56 -14.37 -15.52
CA THR A 320 9.28 -15.75 -15.15
C THR A 320 10.62 -16.46 -15.22
N THR A 321 11.24 -16.65 -14.06
CA THR A 321 12.35 -17.58 -13.92
C THR A 321 11.77 -18.95 -14.25
N GLY A 322 11.97 -19.40 -15.50
CA GLY A 322 11.44 -20.65 -16.00
C GLY A 322 11.85 -21.80 -15.10
N THR A 323 10.84 -22.53 -14.63
CA THR A 323 10.97 -23.97 -14.40
C THR A 323 10.77 -24.63 -15.76
N GLU A 324 11.87 -24.88 -16.46
CA GLU A 324 11.97 -25.97 -17.44
C GLU A 324 12.51 -27.22 -16.74
#